data_AF-A0A417CWM3-F1
#
_entry.id   AF-A0A417CWM3-F1
#
_cell.length_a   1.000
_cell.length_b   1.000
_cell.length_c   1.000
_cell.angle_alpha   90.00
_cell.angle_beta   90.00
_cell.angle_gamma   90.00
#
_symmetry.space_group_name_H-M   'P 1'
#
loop_
_entity.id
_entity.type
_entity.pdbx_description
1 polymer ?
#
loop_
_entity_poly.entity_id
_entity_poly.type
_entity_poly.pdbx_seq_one_letter_code
_entity_poly.pdbx_strand_id
1 'polypeptide(L)'
;MKIKSLETENTYILPLDALVNIVVTSNYKEDLIQCLTNLCMAKKKNKALLLSDKNEIVHDLDCNFIYIPYADSIETNFQFKAKSVFNTELVELIQNNPDWFLSIEKIRMGCKDLLTDKGFYEFQKIINRGVDNYVQIEMNDFNIGAILQMLQVNVQEVSSEDKYKMVYNLMLYLNQDKTNLVYLDFPVTSSVFSWIEKVKTPNTYFFIDNEDIENFNFETREKINFIKLSKCDFKEEFDIRLEDISRLSYIFHSFIQKNIDQQSQKNIDLYHLFSDENTTFLLKTNDAYIQNNV
;
A
#
# COMPACT_ATOMS: atom_id res chain seq x y z
N MET A 1 5.16 14.77 -9.36
CA MET A 1 5.03 15.08 -7.93
C MET A 1 6.42 15.28 -7.35
N LYS A 2 6.63 16.30 -6.51
CA LYS A 2 7.92 16.57 -5.88
C LYS A 2 7.75 16.69 -4.37
N ILE A 3 8.48 15.90 -3.62
CA ILE A 3 8.30 15.73 -2.19
C ILE A 3 9.58 16.13 -1.47
N LYS A 4 9.50 17.05 -0.51
CA LYS A 4 10.62 17.42 0.33
C LYS A 4 10.44 16.88 1.75
N SER A 5 11.39 16.09 2.24
CA SER A 5 11.48 15.71 3.66
C SER A 5 11.97 16.91 4.47
N LEU A 6 11.26 17.23 5.56
CA LEU A 6 11.68 18.28 6.51
C LEU A 6 12.63 17.74 7.59
N GLU A 7 12.86 16.43 7.64
CA GLU A 7 13.78 15.83 8.61
C GLU A 7 15.16 15.61 8.01
N THR A 8 15.22 15.12 6.77
CA THR A 8 16.47 14.82 6.07
C THR A 8 16.90 15.91 5.08
N GLU A 9 16.00 16.86 4.78
CA GLU A 9 16.12 17.84 3.69
C GLU A 9 16.18 17.22 2.29
N ASN A 10 15.98 15.89 2.17
CA ASN A 10 15.94 15.19 0.90
C ASN A 10 14.74 15.65 0.06
N THR A 11 14.93 15.71 -1.26
CA THR A 11 13.87 16.03 -2.22
C THR A 11 13.75 14.90 -3.24
N TYR A 12 12.56 14.32 -3.32
CA TYR A 12 12.22 13.20 -4.20
C TYR A 12 11.31 13.67 -5.34
N ILE A 13 11.62 13.25 -6.57
CA ILE A 13 10.81 13.56 -7.74
C ILE A 13 10.14 12.26 -8.22
N LEU A 14 8.82 12.19 -8.06
CA LEU A 14 7.96 11.07 -8.46
C LEU A 14 6.95 11.54 -9.52
N PRO A 15 7.22 11.37 -10.81
CA PRO A 15 6.26 11.63 -11.87
C PRO A 15 4.99 10.79 -11.69
N LEU A 16 3.85 11.36 -12.04
CA LEU A 16 2.54 10.70 -12.02
C LEU A 16 1.97 10.65 -13.45
N ASP A 17 2.83 10.39 -14.43
CA ASP A 17 2.50 10.35 -15.86
C ASP A 17 2.38 8.91 -16.42
N ALA A 18 2.67 7.90 -15.59
CA ALA A 18 2.50 6.49 -15.90
C ALA A 18 1.75 5.77 -14.76
N LEU A 19 0.94 4.78 -15.13
CA LEU A 19 0.21 3.93 -14.17
C LEU A 19 1.18 3.16 -13.27
N VAL A 20 2.26 2.64 -13.86
CA VAL A 20 3.27 1.83 -13.17
C VAL A 20 4.62 2.53 -13.19
N ASN A 21 5.22 2.66 -12.03
CA ASN A 21 6.49 3.32 -11.80
C ASN A 21 7.38 2.35 -11.03
N ILE A 22 8.37 1.74 -11.68
CA ILE A 22 9.38 0.93 -11.02
C ILE A 22 10.39 1.88 -10.40
N VAL A 23 10.62 1.78 -9.10
CA VAL A 23 11.44 2.73 -8.35
C VAL A 23 12.66 2.03 -7.76
N VAL A 24 13.83 2.52 -8.12
CA VAL A 24 15.08 2.20 -7.44
C VAL A 24 15.29 3.27 -6.38
N THR A 25 14.92 2.96 -5.14
CA THR A 25 15.02 3.89 -4.00
C THR A 25 16.41 3.96 -3.39
N SER A 26 17.29 3.00 -3.72
CA SER A 26 18.59 2.81 -3.05
C SER A 26 18.41 2.79 -1.53
N ASN A 27 19.23 3.54 -0.78
CA ASN A 27 19.21 3.59 0.69
C ASN A 27 18.13 4.55 1.27
N TYR A 28 17.19 5.05 0.46
CA TYR A 28 16.24 6.09 0.87
C TYR A 28 14.78 5.59 0.96
N LYS A 29 14.53 4.29 0.84
CA LYS A 29 13.19 3.67 0.86
C LYS A 29 12.36 4.11 2.08
N GLU A 30 12.93 3.99 3.28
CA GLU A 30 12.24 4.32 4.53
C GLU A 30 11.85 5.80 4.61
N ASP A 31 12.76 6.71 4.25
CA ASP A 31 12.49 8.16 4.24
C ASP A 31 11.42 8.51 3.19
N LEU A 32 11.45 7.89 2.00
CA LEU A 32 10.43 8.08 0.97
C LEU A 32 9.05 7.61 1.45
N ILE A 33 8.94 6.40 1.99
CA ILE A 33 7.67 5.84 2.52
C ILE A 33 7.14 6.73 3.64
N GLN A 34 8.02 7.19 4.53
CA GLN A 34 7.64 8.09 5.62
C GLN A 34 7.16 9.44 5.10
N CYS A 35 7.80 9.99 4.06
CA CYS A 35 7.36 11.21 3.40
C CYS A 35 5.98 11.05 2.74
N LEU A 36 5.75 9.99 1.96
CA LEU A 36 4.46 9.69 1.33
C LEU A 36 3.35 9.51 2.37
N THR A 37 3.65 8.79 3.45
CA THR A 37 2.74 8.61 4.59
C THR A 37 2.37 9.95 5.21
N ASN A 38 3.35 10.82 5.47
CA ASN A 38 3.12 12.12 6.10
C ASN A 38 2.37 13.09 5.18
N LEU A 39 2.61 13.03 3.86
CA LEU A 39 1.90 13.86 2.89
C LEU A 39 0.42 13.52 2.80
N CYS A 40 0.07 12.23 2.70
CA CYS A 40 -1.32 11.81 2.54
C CYS A 40 -2.07 11.64 3.88
N MET A 41 -1.40 11.70 5.05
CA MET A 41 -2.06 11.73 6.35
C MET A 41 -2.27 13.17 6.85
N ALA A 42 -3.51 13.55 7.14
CA ALA A 42 -3.88 14.86 7.70
C ALA A 42 -3.44 15.05 9.18
N LYS A 43 -2.12 14.99 9.47
CA LYS A 43 -1.56 15.19 10.83
C LYS A 43 -1.06 16.62 11.02
N LYS A 44 -1.28 17.16 12.24
CA LYS A 44 -0.90 18.53 12.67
C LYS A 44 0.59 18.90 12.56
N LYS A 45 1.49 17.93 12.36
CA LYS A 45 2.93 18.15 12.16
C LYS A 45 3.34 17.43 10.88
N ASN A 46 3.07 18.05 9.74
CA ASN A 46 3.51 17.49 8.47
C ASN A 46 5.04 17.58 8.39
N LYS A 47 5.70 16.44 8.24
CA LYS A 47 7.17 16.33 8.15
C LYS A 47 7.65 16.25 6.70
N ALA A 48 6.73 16.38 5.74
CA ALA A 48 7.02 16.44 4.33
C ALA A 48 6.24 17.59 3.68
N LEU A 49 6.79 18.15 2.61
CA LEU A 49 6.14 19.18 1.80
C LEU A 49 5.97 18.69 0.37
N LEU A 50 4.79 18.93 -0.19
CA LEU A 50 4.58 18.82 -1.62
C LEU A 50 5.00 20.13 -2.27
N LEU A 51 5.86 20.05 -3.29
CA LEU A 51 6.37 21.17 -4.04
C LEU A 51 5.87 21.11 -5.49
N SER A 52 5.57 22.27 -6.06
CA SER A 52 5.37 22.44 -7.50
C SER A 52 6.71 22.42 -8.25
N ASP A 53 6.66 22.39 -9.59
CA ASP A 53 7.85 22.49 -10.43
C ASP A 53 8.59 23.83 -10.27
N LYS A 54 7.93 24.85 -9.69
CA LYS A 54 8.52 26.16 -9.35
C LYS A 54 9.00 26.25 -7.91
N ASN A 55 9.02 25.15 -7.17
CA ASN A 55 9.42 25.06 -5.76
C ASN A 55 8.46 25.79 -4.80
N GLU A 56 7.22 25.98 -5.21
CA GLU A 56 6.16 26.55 -4.36
C GLU A 56 5.46 25.42 -3.59
N ILE A 57 5.06 25.69 -2.35
CA ILE A 57 4.35 24.70 -1.52
C ILE A 57 2.93 24.52 -2.06
N VAL A 58 2.55 23.26 -2.26
CA VAL A 58 1.18 22.87 -2.63
C VAL A 58 0.48 22.34 -1.38
N HIS A 59 -0.62 23.00 -0.99
CA HIS A 59 -1.32 22.71 0.27
C HIS A 59 -2.44 21.67 0.14
N ASP A 60 -3.04 21.55 -1.05
CA ASP A 60 -4.19 20.69 -1.28
C ASP A 60 -3.77 19.49 -2.14
N LEU A 61 -3.39 18.38 -1.49
CA LEU A 61 -3.25 17.09 -2.15
C LEU A 61 -4.28 16.14 -1.56
N ASP A 62 -5.38 15.93 -2.30
CA ASP A 62 -6.36 14.90 -1.96
C ASP A 62 -5.86 13.53 -2.47
N CYS A 63 -4.89 12.99 -1.72
CA CYS A 63 -4.31 11.68 -1.97
C CYS A 63 -4.47 10.75 -0.77
N ASN A 64 -4.48 9.46 -1.07
CA ASN A 64 -4.19 8.41 -0.12
C ASN A 64 -2.86 7.76 -0.48
N PHE A 65 -2.11 7.40 0.56
CA PHE A 65 -0.96 6.53 0.42
C PHE A 65 -1.33 5.14 0.91
N ILE A 66 -1.31 4.16 0.01
CA ILE A 66 -1.64 2.76 0.30
C ILE A 66 -0.35 1.97 0.27
N TYR A 67 0.07 1.49 1.44
CA TYR A 67 1.27 0.68 1.60
C TYR A 67 1.03 -0.38 2.65
N ILE A 68 1.22 -1.64 2.26
CA ILE A 68 1.15 -2.81 3.12
C ILE A 68 2.53 -3.46 3.07
N PRO A 69 3.36 -3.28 4.10
CA PRO A 69 4.71 -3.81 4.13
C PRO A 69 4.72 -5.32 3.90
N TYR A 70 5.64 -5.79 3.06
CA TYR A 70 5.90 -7.21 2.93
C TYR A 70 6.46 -7.78 4.25
N ALA A 71 5.60 -8.42 5.02
CA ALA A 71 5.91 -9.02 6.32
C ALA A 71 5.29 -10.41 6.47
N ASP A 72 5.85 -11.22 7.36
CA ASP A 72 5.40 -12.60 7.67
C ASP A 72 3.99 -12.70 8.30
N SER A 73 3.26 -11.58 8.44
CA SER A 73 2.01 -11.50 9.21
C SER A 73 0.78 -11.13 8.39
N ILE A 74 0.83 -11.21 7.05
CA ILE A 74 -0.30 -10.91 6.18
C ILE A 74 -1.53 -11.78 6.49
N GLU A 75 -1.30 -13.01 6.98
CA GLU A 75 -2.30 -13.99 7.46
C GLU A 75 -3.22 -13.43 8.53
N THR A 76 -2.73 -12.51 9.37
CA THR A 76 -3.51 -11.94 10.47
C THR A 76 -4.73 -11.16 10.00
N ASN A 77 -4.68 -10.61 8.78
CA ASN A 77 -5.83 -9.95 8.14
C ASN A 77 -6.96 -10.94 7.87
N PHE A 78 -6.64 -12.15 7.42
CA PHE A 78 -7.62 -13.18 7.09
C PHE A 78 -8.24 -13.85 8.32
N GLN A 79 -7.71 -13.60 9.51
CA GLN A 79 -8.32 -13.95 10.79
C GLN A 79 -9.01 -12.75 11.46
N PHE A 80 -9.07 -11.61 10.76
CA PHE A 80 -9.63 -10.36 11.25
C PHE A 80 -9.13 -9.99 12.65
N LYS A 81 -7.86 -10.27 12.97
CA LYS A 81 -7.31 -9.94 14.30
C LYS A 81 -7.49 -8.46 14.61
N ALA A 82 -7.65 -8.12 15.88
CA ALA A 82 -7.72 -6.73 16.31
C ALA A 82 -6.56 -5.92 15.72
N LYS A 83 -6.86 -4.75 15.15
CA LYS A 83 -5.90 -3.85 14.46
C LYS A 83 -5.31 -4.36 13.14
N SER A 84 -5.74 -5.53 12.64
CA SER A 84 -5.46 -5.89 11.25
C SER A 84 -6.15 -4.90 10.30
N VAL A 85 -5.64 -4.77 9.08
CA VAL A 85 -6.22 -3.89 8.05
C VAL A 85 -7.67 -4.29 7.80
N PHE A 86 -7.92 -5.57 7.55
CA PHE A 86 -9.28 -6.09 7.34
C PHE A 86 -10.24 -5.77 8.49
N ASN A 87 -9.81 -5.94 9.75
CA ASN A 87 -10.66 -5.63 10.88
C ASN A 87 -10.97 -4.13 10.96
N THR A 88 -9.94 -3.29 10.86
CA THR A 88 -10.06 -1.83 11.02
C THR A 88 -10.92 -1.22 9.93
N GLU A 89 -10.61 -1.54 8.68
CA GLU A 89 -11.26 -0.99 7.50
C GLU A 89 -12.69 -1.50 7.33
N LEU A 90 -12.96 -2.78 7.65
CA LEU A 90 -14.34 -3.28 7.59
C LEU A 90 -15.22 -2.73 8.71
N VAL A 91 -14.67 -2.45 9.90
CA VAL A 91 -15.43 -1.77 10.95
C VAL A 91 -15.93 -0.42 10.43
N GLU A 92 -15.04 0.36 9.82
CA GLU A 92 -15.39 1.65 9.23
C GLU A 92 -16.40 1.50 8.08
N LEU A 93 -16.19 0.52 7.18
CA LEU A 93 -17.12 0.23 6.09
C LEU A 93 -18.53 -0.11 6.61
N ILE A 94 -18.64 -0.95 7.65
CA ILE A 94 -19.91 -1.34 8.27
C ILE A 94 -20.58 -0.13 8.90
N GLN A 95 -19.82 0.70 9.62
CA GLN A 95 -20.33 1.91 10.27
C GLN A 95 -20.85 2.93 9.27
N ASN A 96 -20.19 3.07 8.12
CA ASN A 96 -20.59 3.98 7.06
C ASN A 96 -21.75 3.44 6.20
N ASN A 97 -22.03 2.13 6.25
CA ASN A 97 -23.05 1.46 5.43
C ASN A 97 -23.94 0.52 6.27
N PRO A 98 -24.62 1.01 7.32
CA PRO A 98 -25.35 0.15 8.25
C PRO A 98 -26.44 -0.71 7.57
N ASP A 99 -27.05 -0.20 6.49
CA ASP A 99 -28.10 -0.89 5.75
C ASP A 99 -27.62 -2.17 5.04
N TRP A 100 -26.32 -2.32 4.79
CA TRP A 100 -25.74 -3.54 4.22
C TRP A 100 -25.54 -4.64 5.26
N PHE A 101 -25.49 -4.25 6.55
CA PHE A 101 -25.10 -5.12 7.66
C PHE A 101 -26.17 -5.21 8.74
N LEU A 102 -27.44 -5.30 8.34
CA LEU A 102 -28.59 -5.41 9.26
C LEU A 102 -28.49 -6.57 10.26
N SER A 103 -27.70 -7.60 9.96
CA SER A 103 -27.41 -8.71 10.88
C SER A 103 -26.67 -8.25 12.15
N ILE A 104 -25.83 -7.21 12.06
CA ILE A 104 -25.10 -6.64 13.20
C ILE A 104 -26.09 -6.04 14.21
N GLU A 105 -27.12 -5.32 13.73
CA GLU A 105 -28.17 -4.80 14.61
C GLU A 105 -29.00 -5.94 15.24
N LYS A 106 -29.28 -7.00 14.48
CA LYS A 106 -29.97 -8.18 15.04
C LYS A 106 -29.16 -8.84 16.15
N ILE A 107 -27.84 -8.95 15.99
CA ILE A 107 -26.95 -9.45 17.05
C ILE A 107 -27.01 -8.50 18.27
N ARG A 108 -27.03 -7.18 18.06
CA ARG A 108 -27.19 -6.18 19.14
C ARG A 108 -28.43 -6.43 19.97
N MET A 109 -29.56 -6.61 19.32
CA MET A 109 -30.83 -6.86 20.00
C MET A 109 -30.80 -8.20 20.73
N GLY A 110 -30.36 -9.29 20.08
CA GLY A 110 -30.28 -10.60 20.73
C GLY A 110 -29.33 -10.62 21.93
N CYS A 111 -28.25 -9.85 21.91
CA CYS A 111 -27.37 -9.66 23.05
C CYS A 111 -28.06 -8.98 24.24
N LYS A 112 -28.91 -7.98 23.99
CA LYS A 112 -29.71 -7.33 25.06
C LYS A 112 -30.69 -8.32 25.68
N ASP A 113 -31.25 -9.22 24.88
CA ASP A 113 -32.19 -10.23 25.35
C ASP A 113 -31.54 -11.23 26.33
N LEU A 114 -30.22 -11.47 26.24
CA LEU A 114 -29.50 -12.34 27.18
C LEU A 114 -29.65 -11.91 28.64
N LEU A 115 -29.72 -10.60 28.93
CA LEU A 115 -29.91 -10.11 30.30
C LEU A 115 -31.27 -10.53 30.89
N THR A 116 -32.22 -10.91 30.04
CA THR A 116 -33.54 -11.41 30.44
C THR A 116 -33.60 -12.93 30.56
N ASP A 117 -32.50 -13.64 30.27
CA ASP A 117 -32.46 -15.09 30.41
C ASP A 117 -32.43 -15.49 31.89
N LYS A 118 -33.12 -16.61 32.18
CA LYS A 118 -33.13 -17.21 33.53
C LYS A 118 -31.73 -17.40 34.11
N GLY A 119 -30.76 -17.78 33.27
CA GLY A 119 -29.37 -17.97 33.68
C GLY A 119 -28.73 -16.69 34.24
N PHE A 120 -28.91 -15.56 33.55
CA PHE A 120 -28.38 -14.27 34.00
C PHE A 120 -29.08 -13.76 35.26
N TYR A 121 -30.40 -13.98 35.39
CA TYR A 121 -31.10 -13.68 36.64
C TYR A 121 -30.56 -14.46 37.84
N GLU A 122 -30.34 -15.77 37.69
CA GLU A 122 -29.76 -16.59 38.76
C GLU A 122 -28.31 -16.16 39.06
N PHE A 123 -27.53 -15.81 38.04
CA PHE A 123 -26.18 -15.27 38.22
C PHE A 123 -26.17 -13.95 39.01
N GLN A 124 -27.09 -13.02 38.70
CA GLN A 124 -27.24 -11.77 39.43
C GLN A 124 -27.61 -12.00 40.90
N LYS A 125 -28.50 -12.97 41.18
CA LYS A 125 -28.82 -13.37 42.57
C LYS A 125 -27.60 -13.90 43.31
N ILE A 126 -26.76 -14.69 42.64
CA ILE A 126 -25.51 -15.20 43.23
C ILE A 126 -24.58 -14.05 43.60
N ILE A 127 -24.40 -13.06 42.71
CA ILE A 127 -23.55 -11.89 42.97
C ILE A 127 -24.10 -11.02 44.10
N ASN A 128 -25.42 -10.85 44.18
CA ASN A 128 -26.08 -10.07 45.24
C ASN A 128 -26.03 -10.74 46.62
N ARG A 129 -25.57 -11.99 46.72
CA ARG A 129 -25.64 -12.74 47.98
C ARG A 129 -24.71 -12.15 49.03
N GLY A 130 -25.30 -11.61 50.10
CA GLY A 130 -24.54 -11.03 51.22
C GLY A 130 -24.02 -9.62 50.96
N VAL A 131 -24.55 -8.95 49.94
CA VAL A 131 -24.26 -7.54 49.62
C VAL A 131 -25.49 -6.71 49.97
N ASP A 132 -25.32 -5.64 50.75
CA ASP A 132 -26.43 -4.78 51.18
C ASP A 132 -26.98 -3.87 50.07
N ASN A 133 -26.23 -3.75 48.97
CA ASN A 133 -26.59 -2.94 47.81
C ASN A 133 -27.09 -3.81 46.65
N TYR A 134 -28.03 -3.27 45.87
CA TYR A 134 -28.47 -3.89 44.62
C TYR A 134 -27.38 -3.80 43.55
N VAL A 135 -26.91 -4.95 43.06
CA VAL A 135 -26.02 -5.05 41.90
C VAL A 135 -26.84 -5.33 40.66
N GLN A 136 -26.72 -4.46 39.66
CA GLN A 136 -27.31 -4.62 38.32
C GLN A 136 -26.24 -5.09 37.33
N ILE A 137 -26.61 -6.04 36.46
CA ILE A 137 -25.79 -6.40 35.30
C ILE A 137 -26.23 -5.52 34.13
N GLU A 138 -25.30 -4.81 33.54
CA GLU A 138 -25.52 -3.94 32.38
C GLU A 138 -24.69 -4.42 31.20
N MET A 139 -25.21 -4.23 29.99
CA MET A 139 -24.49 -4.53 28.75
C MET A 139 -24.13 -3.24 28.03
N ASN A 140 -22.84 -3.05 27.81
CA ASN A 140 -22.34 -1.97 26.96
C ASN A 140 -22.52 -2.33 25.48
N ASP A 141 -22.47 -1.31 24.61
CA ASP A 141 -22.49 -1.54 23.17
C ASP A 141 -21.29 -2.42 22.75
N PHE A 142 -21.51 -3.37 21.84
CA PHE A 142 -20.44 -4.29 21.43
C PHE A 142 -19.58 -3.68 20.33
N ASN A 143 -18.29 -4.04 20.35
CA ASN A 143 -17.35 -3.65 19.33
C ASN A 143 -17.53 -4.53 18.07
N ILE A 144 -17.89 -3.95 16.92
CA ILE A 144 -18.02 -4.66 15.63
C ILE A 144 -16.75 -5.46 15.31
N GLY A 145 -15.57 -4.90 15.60
CA GLY A 145 -14.29 -5.58 15.41
C GLY A 145 -14.15 -6.86 16.25
N ALA A 146 -14.85 -6.99 17.38
CA ALA A 146 -14.89 -8.23 18.15
C ALA A 146 -15.76 -9.30 17.50
N ILE A 147 -16.83 -8.93 16.79
CA ILE A 147 -17.61 -9.86 15.98
C ILE A 147 -16.79 -10.33 14.78
N LEU A 148 -16.12 -9.41 14.08
CA LEU A 148 -15.29 -9.76 12.93
C LEU A 148 -14.18 -10.76 13.29
N GLN A 149 -13.62 -10.67 14.50
CA GLN A 149 -12.63 -11.63 15.01
C GLN A 149 -13.16 -13.07 15.16
N MET A 150 -14.47 -13.30 15.06
CA MET A 150 -15.07 -14.63 15.00
C MET A 150 -15.06 -15.21 13.58
N LEU A 151 -14.73 -14.41 12.57
CA LEU A 151 -14.65 -14.81 11.18
C LEU A 151 -13.22 -15.22 10.82
N GLN A 152 -13.12 -16.08 9.80
CA GLN A 152 -11.84 -16.43 9.20
C GLN A 152 -12.05 -16.70 7.70
N VAL A 153 -11.14 -16.19 6.88
CA VAL A 153 -11.02 -16.56 5.46
C VAL A 153 -10.01 -17.69 5.36
N ASN A 154 -10.40 -18.81 4.75
CA ASN A 154 -9.47 -19.90 4.49
C ASN A 154 -8.55 -19.52 3.32
N VAL A 155 -7.26 -19.32 3.62
CA VAL A 155 -6.23 -18.95 2.65
C VAL A 155 -5.04 -19.93 2.63
N GLN A 156 -5.26 -21.18 3.06
CA GLN A 156 -4.19 -22.19 3.15
C GLN A 156 -3.53 -22.48 1.80
N GLU A 157 -4.32 -22.52 0.72
CA GLU A 157 -3.84 -22.81 -0.64
C GLU A 157 -3.60 -21.53 -1.47
N VAL A 158 -3.75 -20.36 -0.87
CA VAL A 158 -3.56 -19.06 -1.55
C VAL A 158 -2.10 -18.64 -1.44
N SER A 159 -1.50 -18.25 -2.56
CA SER A 159 -0.13 -17.76 -2.61
C SER A 159 0.06 -16.49 -1.76
N SER A 160 1.26 -16.24 -1.26
CA SER A 160 1.54 -14.98 -0.54
C SER A 160 1.23 -13.76 -1.42
N GLU A 161 1.62 -13.81 -2.70
CA GLU A 161 1.34 -12.76 -3.69
C GLU A 161 -0.17 -12.43 -3.77
N ASP A 162 -1.02 -13.46 -3.89
CA ASP A 162 -2.47 -13.25 -3.97
C ASP A 162 -3.08 -12.77 -2.66
N LYS A 163 -2.53 -13.19 -1.51
CA LYS A 163 -2.93 -12.63 -0.20
C LYS A 163 -2.70 -11.12 -0.16
N TYR A 164 -1.54 -10.62 -0.62
CA TYR A 164 -1.30 -9.18 -0.71
C TYR A 164 -2.28 -8.50 -1.66
N LYS A 165 -2.50 -9.03 -2.86
CA LYS A 165 -3.50 -8.50 -3.81
C LYS A 165 -4.89 -8.40 -3.17
N MET A 166 -5.32 -9.39 -2.40
CA MET A 166 -6.61 -9.36 -1.69
C MET A 166 -6.68 -8.19 -0.70
N VAL A 167 -5.61 -7.91 0.04
CA VAL A 167 -5.60 -6.77 0.96
C VAL A 167 -5.56 -5.44 0.22
N TYR A 168 -4.75 -5.31 -0.82
CA TYR A 168 -4.74 -4.12 -1.67
C TYR A 168 -6.09 -3.88 -2.36
N ASN A 169 -6.82 -4.93 -2.78
CA ASN A 169 -8.15 -4.79 -3.37
C ASN A 169 -9.14 -4.11 -2.41
N LEU A 170 -9.12 -4.46 -1.13
CA LEU A 170 -9.95 -3.80 -0.12
C LEU A 170 -9.57 -2.32 -0.02
N MET A 171 -8.27 -2.02 0.12
CA MET A 171 -7.80 -0.64 0.26
C MET A 171 -8.13 0.21 -0.97
N LEU A 172 -7.94 -0.32 -2.18
CA LEU A 172 -8.27 0.37 -3.42
C LEU A 172 -9.78 0.62 -3.54
N TYR A 173 -10.61 -0.36 -3.18
CA TYR A 173 -12.07 -0.21 -3.20
C TYR A 173 -12.56 0.89 -2.26
N LEU A 174 -12.03 0.93 -1.03
CA LEU A 174 -12.42 1.91 -0.02
C LEU A 174 -11.98 3.35 -0.36
N ASN A 175 -10.98 3.49 -1.23
CA ASN A 175 -10.33 4.76 -1.55
C ASN A 175 -10.50 5.17 -3.01
N GLN A 176 -11.53 4.67 -3.69
CA GLN A 176 -11.77 4.87 -5.12
C GLN A 176 -12.09 6.33 -5.53
N ASP A 177 -12.47 7.17 -4.57
CA ASP A 177 -12.87 8.57 -4.78
C ASP A 177 -11.69 9.55 -4.79
N LYS A 178 -10.50 9.11 -4.39
CA LYS A 178 -9.29 9.93 -4.25
C LYS A 178 -8.14 9.48 -5.15
N THR A 179 -7.09 10.29 -5.20
CA THR A 179 -5.84 9.88 -5.84
C THR A 179 -5.11 8.88 -4.97
N ASN A 180 -4.80 7.70 -5.51
CA ASN A 180 -4.14 6.63 -4.76
C ASN A 180 -2.68 6.49 -5.21
N LEU A 181 -1.77 6.68 -4.26
CA LEU A 181 -0.35 6.36 -4.41
C LEU A 181 -0.12 4.99 -3.75
N VAL A 182 0.10 3.96 -4.54
CA VAL A 182 0.20 2.57 -4.06
C VAL A 182 1.66 2.13 -4.13
N TYR A 183 2.27 1.76 -3.01
CA TYR A 183 3.65 1.25 -2.98
C TYR A 183 3.66 -0.27 -2.78
N LEU A 184 4.32 -1.01 -3.67
CA LEU A 184 4.41 -2.47 -3.65
C LEU A 184 5.85 -2.90 -3.39
N ASP A 185 6.06 -3.74 -2.37
CA ASP A 185 7.36 -4.32 -2.01
C ASP A 185 7.29 -5.81 -1.64
N PHE A 186 6.28 -6.50 -2.16
CA PHE A 186 6.21 -7.95 -2.14
C PHE A 186 6.68 -8.49 -3.50
N PRO A 187 7.13 -9.76 -3.59
CA PRO A 187 7.60 -10.34 -4.84
C PRO A 187 6.65 -10.07 -6.02
N VAL A 188 7.17 -9.40 -7.04
CA VAL A 188 6.40 -8.92 -8.19
C VAL A 188 6.64 -9.81 -9.39
N THR A 189 5.59 -10.51 -9.80
CA THR A 189 5.57 -11.34 -11.01
C THR A 189 4.71 -10.75 -12.13
N SER A 190 4.71 -11.37 -13.32
CA SER A 190 3.79 -11.02 -14.41
C SER A 190 2.31 -11.05 -13.97
N SER A 191 1.97 -11.86 -12.96
CA SER A 191 0.62 -11.92 -12.36
C SER A 191 0.25 -10.61 -11.65
N VAL A 192 1.22 -9.91 -11.06
CA VAL A 192 1.01 -8.61 -10.40
C VAL A 192 0.70 -7.53 -11.44
N PHE A 193 1.42 -7.47 -12.55
CA PHE A 193 1.11 -6.54 -13.65
C PHE A 193 -0.28 -6.81 -14.24
N SER A 194 -0.61 -8.08 -14.47
CA SER A 194 -1.95 -8.49 -14.91
C SER A 194 -3.05 -8.10 -13.93
N TRP A 195 -2.75 -8.10 -12.64
CA TRP A 195 -3.66 -7.65 -11.59
C TRP A 195 -3.81 -6.12 -11.60
N ILE A 196 -2.71 -5.37 -11.69
CA ILE A 196 -2.71 -3.90 -11.81
C ILE A 196 -3.62 -3.46 -12.96
N GLU A 197 -3.51 -4.08 -14.13
CA GLU A 197 -4.35 -3.76 -15.30
C GLU A 197 -5.85 -3.98 -15.05
N LYS A 198 -6.21 -4.93 -14.17
CA LYS A 198 -7.61 -5.24 -13.81
C LYS A 198 -8.18 -4.31 -12.76
N VAL A 199 -7.34 -3.78 -11.87
CA VAL A 199 -7.78 -2.94 -10.72
C VAL A 199 -7.49 -1.46 -10.91
N LYS A 200 -6.84 -1.08 -12.02
CA LYS A 200 -6.50 0.32 -12.28
C LYS A 200 -7.74 1.21 -12.29
N THR A 201 -7.57 2.39 -11.71
CA THR A 201 -8.51 3.50 -11.84
C THR A 201 -7.76 4.72 -12.36
N PRO A 202 -8.44 5.72 -12.94
CA PRO A 202 -7.77 6.90 -13.54
C PRO A 202 -6.83 7.65 -12.58
N ASN A 203 -7.06 7.57 -11.27
CA ASN A 203 -6.29 8.30 -10.26
C ASN A 203 -5.41 7.38 -9.39
N THR A 204 -5.13 6.16 -9.84
CA THR A 204 -4.24 5.23 -9.13
C THR A 204 -2.87 5.20 -9.80
N TYR A 205 -1.80 5.34 -9.00
CA TYR A 205 -0.41 5.24 -9.44
C TYR A 205 0.31 4.19 -8.59
N PHE A 206 0.86 3.17 -9.25
CA PHE A 206 1.61 2.10 -8.61
C PHE A 206 3.11 2.43 -8.65
N PHE A 207 3.74 2.36 -7.49
CA PHE A 207 5.18 2.42 -7.28
C PHE A 207 5.63 1.03 -6.87
N ILE A 208 6.47 0.40 -7.70
CA ILE A 208 6.97 -0.95 -7.47
C ILE A 208 8.42 -0.84 -7.06
N ASP A 209 8.78 -1.41 -5.91
CA ASP A 209 10.17 -1.51 -5.49
C ASP A 209 10.95 -2.39 -6.47
N ASN A 210 12.06 -1.87 -7.00
CA ASN A 210 12.87 -2.61 -7.94
C ASN A 210 13.50 -3.88 -7.35
N GLU A 211 13.76 -3.90 -6.05
CA GLU A 211 14.36 -5.07 -5.39
C GLU A 211 13.45 -6.30 -5.43
N ASP A 212 12.13 -6.09 -5.54
CA ASP A 212 11.13 -7.15 -5.45
C ASP A 212 10.68 -7.67 -6.83
N ILE A 213 11.26 -7.18 -7.92
CA ILE A 213 10.97 -7.65 -9.28
C ILE A 213 11.83 -8.87 -9.59
N GLU A 214 11.20 -10.05 -9.72
CA GLU A 214 11.91 -11.24 -10.21
C GLU A 214 11.99 -11.22 -11.76
N ASN A 215 12.88 -12.03 -12.36
CA ASN A 215 13.12 -12.02 -13.80
C ASN A 215 11.83 -12.28 -14.61
N PHE A 216 11.23 -11.22 -15.19
CA PHE A 216 10.00 -11.31 -15.97
C PHE A 216 10.06 -10.57 -17.30
N ASN A 217 9.25 -11.08 -18.24
CA ASN A 217 8.94 -10.42 -19.49
C ASN A 217 7.72 -9.51 -19.27
N PHE A 218 7.85 -8.24 -19.67
CA PHE A 218 6.76 -7.27 -19.55
C PHE A 218 5.75 -7.49 -20.67
N GLU A 219 4.69 -8.24 -20.38
CA GLU A 219 3.48 -8.27 -21.21
C GLU A 219 2.46 -7.31 -20.60
N THR A 220 2.65 -6.02 -20.81
CA THR A 220 1.68 -4.99 -20.41
C THR A 220 1.40 -4.03 -21.56
N ARG A 221 0.19 -3.49 -21.57
CA ARG A 221 -0.21 -2.43 -22.51
C ARG A 221 -0.07 -1.04 -21.90
N GLU A 222 0.27 -0.95 -20.63
CA GLU A 222 0.33 0.29 -19.89
C GLU A 222 1.71 0.93 -19.99
N LYS A 223 1.73 2.26 -19.89
CA LYS A 223 2.98 3.00 -19.75
C LYS A 223 3.64 2.59 -18.44
N ILE A 224 4.92 2.21 -18.55
CA ILE A 224 5.80 1.95 -17.42
C ILE A 224 6.90 3.00 -17.40
N ASN A 225 7.13 3.59 -16.24
CA ASN A 225 8.32 4.36 -15.94
C ASN A 225 9.30 3.51 -15.14
N PHE A 226 10.59 3.68 -15.41
CA PHE A 226 11.66 3.25 -14.51
C PHE A 226 12.34 4.48 -13.92
N ILE A 227 12.38 4.56 -12.59
CA ILE A 227 12.83 5.72 -11.83
C ILE A 227 14.03 5.31 -10.99
N LYS A 228 15.23 5.77 -11.38
CA LYS A 228 16.38 5.76 -10.49
C LYS A 228 16.32 7.01 -9.64
N LEU A 229 15.87 6.88 -8.40
CA LEU A 229 15.60 8.01 -7.52
C LEU A 229 16.89 8.62 -6.96
N SER A 230 16.94 9.94 -6.84
CA SER A 230 17.92 10.67 -6.03
C SER A 230 17.23 11.41 -4.89
N LYS A 231 18.04 11.86 -3.93
CA LYS A 231 17.60 12.75 -2.83
C LYS A 231 17.66 14.24 -3.18
N CYS A 232 17.98 14.55 -4.45
CA CYS A 232 18.27 15.90 -4.90
C CYS A 232 17.17 16.38 -5.84
N ASP A 233 16.97 17.69 -5.84
CA ASP A 233 16.00 18.38 -6.68
C ASP A 233 16.51 18.55 -8.13
N PHE A 234 16.80 17.43 -8.79
CA PHE A 234 17.24 17.42 -10.17
C PHE A 234 16.81 16.12 -10.86
N LYS A 235 16.28 16.24 -12.07
CA LYS A 235 15.79 15.12 -12.86
C LYS A 235 16.22 15.24 -14.31
N GLU A 236 16.61 14.11 -14.89
CA GLU A 236 16.75 13.94 -16.35
C GLU A 236 15.76 12.90 -16.87
N GLU A 237 15.28 13.09 -18.10
CA GLU A 237 14.32 12.21 -18.76
C GLU A 237 14.93 11.55 -19.99
N PHE A 238 14.70 10.25 -20.15
CA PHE A 238 15.16 9.47 -21.30
C PHE A 238 14.04 8.56 -21.80
N ASP A 239 13.99 8.36 -23.11
CA ASP A 239 13.11 7.37 -23.71
C ASP A 239 13.82 6.01 -23.79
N ILE A 240 13.11 4.95 -23.40
CA ILE A 240 13.60 3.57 -23.45
C ILE A 240 12.56 2.64 -24.08
N ARG A 241 13.00 1.45 -24.50
CA ARG A 241 12.07 0.39 -24.95
C ARG A 241 11.62 -0.40 -23.73
N LEU A 242 10.42 -0.98 -23.82
CA LEU A 242 9.85 -1.82 -22.75
C LEU A 242 10.78 -3.00 -22.40
N GLU A 243 11.44 -3.58 -23.40
CA GLU A 243 12.42 -4.67 -23.26
C GLU A 243 13.61 -4.31 -22.35
N ASP A 244 13.96 -3.02 -22.30
CA ASP A 244 15.12 -2.55 -21.55
C ASP A 244 14.84 -2.52 -20.02
N ILE A 245 13.56 -2.52 -19.61
CA ILE A 245 13.16 -2.49 -18.19
C ILE A 245 13.70 -3.70 -17.44
N SER A 246 13.55 -4.93 -17.95
CA SER A 246 14.02 -6.14 -17.22
C SER A 246 15.52 -6.08 -16.97
N ARG A 247 16.27 -5.54 -17.93
CA ARG A 247 17.72 -5.39 -17.81
C ARG A 247 18.10 -4.27 -16.84
N LEU A 248 17.38 -3.15 -16.86
CA LEU A 248 17.55 -2.07 -15.89
C LEU A 248 17.24 -2.58 -14.48
N SER A 249 16.12 -3.27 -14.28
CA SER A 249 15.76 -3.85 -12.99
C SER A 249 16.83 -4.78 -12.44
N TYR A 250 17.37 -5.66 -13.30
CA TYR A 250 18.49 -6.53 -12.95
C TYR A 250 19.73 -5.75 -12.53
N ILE A 251 20.18 -4.78 -13.33
CA ILE A 251 21.42 -4.03 -13.06
C ILE A 251 21.31 -3.17 -11.80
N PHE A 252 20.13 -2.59 -11.56
CA PHE A 252 19.88 -1.73 -10.41
C PHE A 252 19.44 -2.47 -9.16
N HIS A 253 19.34 -3.79 -9.19
CA HIS A 253 19.16 -4.60 -7.99
C HIS A 253 20.39 -4.50 -7.07
N SER A 254 20.19 -4.30 -5.77
CA SER A 254 21.24 -3.99 -4.79
C SER A 254 22.39 -5.01 -4.78
N PHE A 255 22.07 -6.30 -4.89
CA PHE A 255 23.07 -7.36 -5.03
C PHE A 255 23.96 -7.20 -6.27
N ILE A 256 23.38 -6.84 -7.42
CA ILE A 256 24.12 -6.65 -8.67
C ILE A 256 24.96 -5.38 -8.62
N GLN A 257 24.41 -4.28 -8.10
CA GLN A 257 25.16 -3.03 -7.92
C GLN A 257 26.42 -3.21 -7.07
N LYS A 258 26.33 -3.96 -5.97
CA LYS A 258 27.49 -4.29 -5.11
C LYS A 258 28.58 -5.10 -5.82
N ASN A 259 28.23 -5.77 -6.92
CA ASN A 259 29.10 -6.63 -7.70
C ASN A 259 29.17 -6.19 -9.17
N ILE A 260 28.98 -4.89 -9.45
CA ILE A 260 28.85 -4.39 -10.83
C ILE A 260 30.11 -4.69 -11.66
N ASP A 261 31.29 -4.64 -11.04
CA ASP A 261 32.58 -4.95 -11.69
C ASP A 261 32.71 -6.40 -12.17
N GLN A 262 31.84 -7.30 -11.70
CA GLN A 262 31.78 -8.71 -12.12
C GLN A 262 30.78 -8.95 -13.27
N GLN A 263 30.08 -7.91 -13.72
CA GLN A 263 29.10 -8.00 -14.78
C GLN A 263 29.74 -7.87 -16.16
N SER A 264 28.98 -8.17 -17.22
CA SER A 264 29.43 -7.91 -18.59
C SER A 264 29.69 -6.40 -18.80
N GLN A 265 30.66 -6.05 -19.66
CA GLN A 265 30.97 -4.65 -19.98
C GLN A 265 29.73 -3.85 -20.38
N LYS A 266 28.83 -4.47 -21.16
CA LYS A 266 27.56 -3.86 -21.58
C LYS A 266 26.67 -3.46 -20.38
N ASN A 267 26.69 -4.23 -19.28
CA ASN A 267 25.93 -3.93 -18.06
C ASN A 267 26.62 -2.84 -17.23
N ILE A 268 27.95 -2.88 -17.16
CA ILE A 268 28.77 -1.86 -16.50
C ILE A 268 28.52 -0.49 -17.16
N ASP A 269 28.60 -0.42 -18.48
CA ASP A 269 28.37 0.83 -19.24
C ASP A 269 26.95 1.38 -19.02
N LEU A 270 25.94 0.49 -19.02
CA LEU A 270 24.55 0.88 -18.80
C LEU A 270 24.29 1.36 -17.36
N TYR A 271 24.92 0.73 -16.36
CA TYR A 271 24.86 1.20 -14.97
C TYR A 271 25.45 2.60 -14.84
N HIS A 272 26.64 2.82 -15.40
CA HIS A 272 27.34 4.10 -15.30
C HIS A 272 26.62 5.24 -16.01
N LEU A 273 25.81 4.96 -17.03
CA LEU A 273 24.97 5.96 -17.68
C LEU A 273 23.99 6.62 -16.69
N PHE A 274 23.53 5.89 -15.67
CA PHE A 274 22.54 6.38 -14.70
C PHE A 274 23.03 6.29 -13.24
N SER A 275 24.35 6.29 -13.02
CA SER A 275 24.94 6.12 -11.68
C SER A 275 25.09 7.42 -10.89
N ASP A 276 24.85 8.61 -11.50
CA ASP A 276 24.99 9.87 -10.77
C ASP A 276 24.03 9.94 -9.58
N GLU A 277 24.57 10.11 -8.37
CA GLU A 277 23.81 10.09 -7.12
C GLU A 277 22.92 11.32 -6.92
N ASN A 278 23.19 12.41 -7.65
CA ASN A 278 22.48 13.68 -7.52
C ASN A 278 21.35 13.83 -8.55
N THR A 279 21.25 12.93 -9.52
CA THR A 279 20.22 12.98 -10.56
C THR A 279 19.18 11.88 -10.35
N THR A 280 17.91 12.29 -10.32
CA THR A 280 16.80 11.36 -10.52
C THR A 280 16.67 11.07 -12.00
N PHE A 281 16.90 9.84 -12.43
CA PHE A 281 16.72 9.45 -13.83
C PHE A 281 15.32 8.87 -14.03
N LEU A 282 14.55 9.50 -14.91
CA LEU A 282 13.23 9.06 -15.33
C LEU A 282 13.30 8.46 -16.73
N LEU A 283 13.19 7.14 -16.81
CA LEU A 283 13.24 6.40 -18.06
C LEU A 283 11.81 6.01 -18.47
N LYS A 284 11.31 6.60 -19.57
CA LYS A 284 9.93 6.47 -20.03
C LYS A 284 9.83 5.44 -21.15
N THR A 285 8.85 4.56 -21.07
CA THR A 285 8.51 3.67 -22.19
C THR A 285 7.70 4.44 -23.23
N ASN A 286 8.16 4.42 -24.49
CA ASN A 286 7.52 5.19 -25.57
C ASN A 286 6.36 4.43 -26.23
N ASP A 287 5.25 5.12 -26.51
CA ASP A 287 4.00 4.55 -27.07
C ASP A 287 4.19 3.84 -28.43
N ALA A 288 5.16 4.29 -29.23
CA ALA A 288 5.46 3.72 -30.55
C ALA A 288 5.91 2.24 -30.49
N TYR A 289 6.41 1.78 -29.35
CA TYR A 289 6.90 0.41 -29.16
C TYR A 289 5.86 -0.54 -28.56
N ILE A 290 4.83 -0.02 -27.88
CA ILE A 290 3.74 -0.82 -27.31
C ILE A 290 2.85 -1.40 -28.44
N GLN A 291 2.75 -0.68 -29.57
CA GLN A 291 1.93 -1.10 -30.72
C GLN A 291 2.59 -2.18 -31.62
N ASN A 292 3.91 -2.39 -31.51
CA ASN A 292 4.64 -3.33 -32.39
C ASN A 292 4.72 -4.77 -31.84
N ASN A 293 4.16 -5.05 -30.67
CA ASN A 293 4.06 -6.39 -30.08
C ASN A 293 2.65 -7.01 -30.26
N VAL A 294 1.94 -6.62 -31.33
CA VAL A 294 0.66 -7.19 -31.76
C VAL A 294 0.86 -8.17 -32.90
#